data_AF-A0A1S6KW63-F1
#
_entry.id   AF-A0A1S6KW63-F1
#
_cell.length_a   1.000
_cell.length_b   1.000
_cell.length_c   1.000
_cell.angle_alpha   90.00
_cell.angle_beta   90.00
_cell.angle_gamma   90.00
#
_symmetry.space_group_name_H-M   'P 1'
#
loop_
_entity.id
_entity.type
_entity.pdbx_description
1 polymer ?
#
loop_
_entity_poly.entity_id
_entity_poly.type
_entity_poly.pdbx_seq_one_letter_code
_entity_poly.pdbx_strand_id
1 'polypeptide(L)'
;MAEQQKERLATSHAVVRGVMAATIGGSLLLLSGLTLTGTVIGLTVLTPLLVLFSPVLVPAAIAVFLLVAGFVTSGGFGLAALSVLSWMYKYLTGRRPPGSEQLEQARARLASKARDIKESAQHRIDQAQSS
;
A
#
# COMPACT_ATOMS: atom_id res chain seq x y z
N MET A 1 -2.31 1.29 45.60
CA MET A 1 -1.50 1.52 44.37
C MET A 1 -2.13 0.94 43.08
N ALA A 2 -3.03 -0.06 43.15
CA ALA A 2 -3.65 -0.65 41.94
C ALA A 2 -4.70 0.24 41.24
N GLU A 3 -5.40 1.13 41.95
CA GLU A 3 -6.41 2.03 41.34
C GLU A 3 -5.80 3.13 40.46
N GLN A 4 -4.65 3.70 40.87
CA GLN A 4 -3.89 4.67 40.06
C GLN A 4 -3.45 4.10 38.70
N GLN A 5 -3.22 2.79 38.60
CA GLN A 5 -2.80 2.14 37.37
C GLN A 5 -3.98 1.95 36.39
N LYS A 6 -5.19 1.72 36.91
CA LYS A 6 -6.41 1.54 36.11
C LYS A 6 -6.89 2.85 35.47
N GLU A 7 -6.75 3.96 36.19
CA GLU A 7 -7.07 5.31 35.70
C GLU A 7 -6.06 5.80 34.65
N ARG A 8 -4.76 5.50 34.83
CA ARG A 8 -3.73 5.72 33.79
C ARG A 8 -4.00 4.90 32.54
N LEU A 9 -4.38 3.63 32.67
CA LEU A 9 -4.69 2.77 31.52
C LEU A 9 -5.90 3.31 30.73
N ALA A 10 -6.98 3.71 31.42
CA ALA A 10 -8.14 4.32 30.77
C ALA A 10 -7.78 5.64 30.04
N THR A 11 -6.96 6.48 30.67
CA THR A 11 -6.46 7.73 30.08
C THR A 11 -5.58 7.45 28.85
N SER A 12 -4.68 6.46 28.91
CA SER A 12 -3.85 6.07 27.76
C SER A 12 -4.68 5.58 26.58
N HIS A 13 -5.74 4.80 26.82
CA HIS A 13 -6.63 4.33 25.78
C HIS A 13 -7.47 5.46 25.16
N ALA A 14 -7.88 6.44 25.98
CA ALA A 14 -8.59 7.62 25.50
C ALA A 14 -7.70 8.49 24.61
N VAL A 15 -6.44 8.71 25.01
CA VAL A 15 -5.46 9.46 24.21
C VAL A 15 -5.16 8.74 22.89
N VAL A 16 -4.95 7.41 22.92
CA VAL A 16 -4.69 6.63 21.70
C VAL A 16 -5.90 6.64 20.75
N ARG A 17 -7.13 6.54 21.27
CA ARG A 17 -8.35 6.66 20.47
C ARG A 17 -8.52 8.06 19.88
N GLY A 18 -8.20 9.11 20.64
CA GLY A 18 -8.22 10.49 20.16
C GLY A 18 -7.21 10.72 19.04
N VAL A 19 -5.99 10.22 19.19
CA VAL A 19 -4.95 10.29 18.15
C VAL A 19 -5.38 9.54 16.89
N MET A 20 -5.91 8.32 17.01
CA MET A 20 -6.40 7.55 15.87
C MET A 20 -7.57 8.25 15.15
N ALA A 21 -8.53 8.79 15.92
CA ALA A 21 -9.64 9.56 15.36
C ALA A 21 -9.15 10.84 14.67
N ALA A 22 -8.14 11.51 15.23
CA ALA A 22 -7.52 12.69 14.63
C ALA A 22 -6.70 12.35 13.38
N THR A 23 -6.02 11.21 13.34
CA THR A 23 -5.30 10.75 12.14
C THR A 23 -6.27 10.40 11.02
N ILE A 24 -7.32 9.63 11.32
CA ILE A 24 -8.36 9.27 10.34
C ILE A 24 -9.08 10.52 9.88
N GLY A 25 -9.56 11.34 10.81
CA GLY A 25 -10.22 12.61 10.51
C GLY A 25 -9.32 13.55 9.71
N GLY A 26 -8.06 13.69 10.09
CA GLY A 26 -7.07 14.52 9.39
C GLY A 26 -6.79 14.03 7.97
N SER A 27 -6.60 12.72 7.76
CA SER A 27 -6.43 12.14 6.42
C SER A 27 -7.67 12.34 5.55
N LEU A 28 -8.88 12.12 6.08
CA LEU A 28 -10.12 12.39 5.35
C LEU A 28 -10.28 13.89 5.05
N LEU A 29 -9.93 14.78 5.99
CA LEU A 29 -10.02 16.22 5.80
C LEU A 29 -9.05 16.71 4.71
N LEU A 30 -7.82 16.19 4.71
CA LEU A 30 -6.82 16.46 3.68
C LEU A 30 -7.28 15.94 2.31
N LEU A 31 -7.80 14.71 2.24
CA LEU A 31 -8.28 14.11 0.99
C LEU A 31 -9.50 14.86 0.45
N SER A 32 -10.44 15.22 1.32
CA SER A 32 -11.62 16.02 0.99
C SER A 32 -11.23 17.43 0.56
N GLY A 33 -10.32 18.08 1.27
CA GLY A 33 -9.84 19.42 0.95
C GLY A 33 -9.09 19.45 -0.39
N LEU A 34 -8.24 18.45 -0.66
CA LEU A 34 -7.52 18.32 -1.92
C LEU A 34 -8.47 18.04 -3.09
N THR A 35 -9.45 17.16 -2.89
CA THR A 35 -10.48 16.86 -3.90
C THR A 35 -11.32 18.10 -4.19
N LEU A 36 -11.83 18.77 -3.15
CA LEU A 36 -12.66 19.97 -3.29
C LEU A 36 -11.88 21.11 -3.96
N THR A 37 -10.64 21.37 -3.52
CA THR A 37 -9.78 22.39 -4.12
C THR A 37 -9.46 22.05 -5.58
N GLY A 38 -9.15 20.77 -5.87
CA GLY A 38 -8.95 20.28 -7.23
C GLY A 38 -10.19 20.45 -8.11
N THR A 39 -11.38 20.16 -7.59
CA THR A 39 -12.66 20.34 -8.28
C THR A 39 -12.97 21.83 -8.50
N VAL A 40 -12.79 22.69 -7.51
CA VAL A 40 -13.05 24.15 -7.62
C VAL A 40 -12.09 24.80 -8.61
N ILE A 41 -10.78 24.51 -8.53
CA ILE A 41 -9.80 24.97 -9.52
C ILE A 41 -10.16 24.41 -10.89
N GLY A 42 -10.51 23.12 -10.95
CA GLY A 42 -11.01 22.44 -12.14
C GLY A 42 -12.16 23.21 -12.79
N LEU A 43 -13.28 23.45 -12.08
CA LEU A 43 -14.43 24.18 -12.63
C LEU A 43 -14.09 25.62 -13.01
N THR A 44 -13.30 26.32 -12.20
CA THR A 44 -12.92 27.72 -12.43
C THR A 44 -12.07 27.87 -13.69
N VAL A 45 -11.20 26.89 -13.96
CA VAL A 45 -10.38 26.83 -15.17
C VAL A 45 -11.19 26.28 -16.35
N LEU A 46 -12.01 25.24 -16.13
CA LEU A 46 -12.79 24.55 -17.16
C LEU A 46 -13.83 25.48 -17.81
N THR A 47 -14.46 26.35 -17.02
CA THR A 47 -15.54 27.23 -17.49
C THR A 47 -15.09 28.23 -18.58
N PRO A 48 -13.96 28.96 -18.43
CA PRO A 48 -13.42 29.81 -19.50
C PRO A 48 -12.56 29.04 -20.54
N LEU A 49 -11.99 27.88 -20.20
CA LEU A 49 -10.99 27.19 -21.03
C LEU A 49 -11.57 26.16 -22.01
N LEU A 50 -12.72 25.55 -21.69
CA LEU A 50 -13.52 24.74 -22.64
C LEU A 50 -13.97 25.55 -23.86
N VAL A 51 -14.07 26.87 -23.70
CA VAL A 51 -14.56 27.80 -24.72
C VAL A 51 -13.44 28.25 -25.68
N LEU A 52 -12.15 28.10 -25.33
CA LEU A 52 -11.06 28.77 -26.08
C LEU A 52 -9.84 27.90 -26.46
N PHE A 53 -9.55 26.77 -25.79
CA PHE A 53 -8.23 26.09 -25.91
C PHE A 53 -8.28 24.56 -26.08
N SER A 54 -9.22 24.05 -26.89
CA SER A 54 -9.28 22.63 -27.29
C SER A 54 -7.93 21.98 -27.71
N PRO A 55 -6.91 22.69 -28.25
CA PRO A 55 -5.61 22.08 -28.60
C PRO A 55 -4.54 22.08 -27.48
N VAL A 56 -4.66 22.95 -26.46
CA VAL A 56 -3.63 23.15 -25.40
C VAL A 56 -3.96 22.38 -24.11
N LEU A 57 -5.24 22.12 -23.86
CA LEU A 57 -5.67 21.50 -22.61
C LEU A 57 -5.36 20.00 -22.54
N VAL A 58 -5.36 19.31 -23.69
CA VAL A 58 -4.98 17.91 -23.80
C VAL A 58 -3.56 17.67 -23.25
N PRO A 59 -2.51 18.42 -23.67
CA PRO A 59 -1.17 18.27 -23.10
C PRO A 59 -1.08 18.60 -21.59
N ALA A 60 -1.78 19.63 -21.12
CA ALA A 60 -1.76 20.00 -19.70
C ALA A 60 -2.40 18.93 -18.79
N ALA A 61 -3.50 18.33 -19.23
CA ALA A 61 -4.15 17.23 -18.52
C ALA A 61 -3.23 16.00 -18.42
N ILE A 62 -2.50 15.67 -19.49
CA ILE A 62 -1.51 14.59 -19.48
C ILE A 62 -0.39 14.89 -18.46
N ALA A 63 0.11 16.12 -18.41
CA ALA A 63 1.15 16.51 -17.46
C ALA A 63 0.69 16.37 -15.99
N VAL A 64 -0.54 16.79 -15.68
CA VAL A 64 -1.12 16.63 -14.34
C VAL A 64 -1.36 15.16 -14.00
N PHE A 65 -1.90 14.38 -14.95
CA PHE A 65 -2.08 12.95 -14.77
C PHE A 65 -0.74 12.24 -14.51
N LEU A 66 0.31 12.58 -15.26
CA LEU A 66 1.66 12.05 -15.04
C LEU A 66 2.26 12.49 -13.71
N LEU A 67 2.03 13.72 -13.27
CA LEU A 67 2.48 14.19 -11.95
C LEU A 67 1.80 13.41 -10.82
N VAL A 68 0.48 13.25 -10.88
CA VAL A 68 -0.28 12.49 -9.88
C VAL A 68 0.13 11.02 -9.92
N ALA A 69 0.17 10.40 -11.09
CA ALA A 69 0.57 9.00 -11.25
C ALA A 69 2.02 8.77 -10.81
N GLY A 70 2.95 9.67 -11.15
CA GLY A 70 4.34 9.63 -10.72
C GLY A 70 4.48 9.80 -9.21
N PHE A 71 3.72 10.71 -8.60
CA PHE A 71 3.73 10.93 -7.16
C PHE A 71 3.13 9.75 -6.39
N VAL A 72 2.03 9.16 -6.87
CA VAL A 72 1.43 7.93 -6.32
C VAL A 72 2.40 6.75 -6.44
N THR A 73 3.05 6.61 -7.60
CA THR A 73 4.06 5.57 -7.84
C THR A 73 5.27 5.75 -6.92
N SER A 74 5.76 6.98 -6.74
CA SER A 74 6.87 7.31 -5.83
C SER A 74 6.49 7.11 -4.36
N GLY A 75 5.27 7.44 -3.97
CA GLY A 75 4.74 7.18 -2.62
C GLY A 75 4.67 5.68 -2.31
N GLY A 76 4.14 4.87 -3.22
CA GLY A 76 4.11 3.41 -3.09
C GLY A 76 5.50 2.78 -3.07
N PHE A 77 6.40 3.27 -3.93
CA PHE A 77 7.78 2.80 -3.98
C PHE A 77 8.59 3.18 -2.73
N GLY A 78 8.32 4.34 -2.12
CA GLY A 78 8.94 4.76 -0.87
C GLY A 78 8.66 3.79 0.29
N LEU A 79 7.40 3.37 0.46
CA LEU A 79 7.01 2.36 1.45
C LEU A 79 7.69 1.00 1.18
N ALA A 80 7.73 0.58 -0.09
CA ALA A 80 8.41 -0.65 -0.49
C ALA A 80 9.92 -0.60 -0.20
N ALA A 81 10.58 0.51 -0.56
CA ALA A 81 12.01 0.72 -0.32
C ALA A 81 12.34 0.72 1.19
N LEU A 82 11.54 1.41 2.01
CA LEU A 82 11.69 1.40 3.46
C LEU A 82 11.48 0.01 4.06
N SER A 83 10.55 -0.77 3.51
CA SER A 83 10.30 -2.15 3.95
C SER A 83 11.51 -3.06 3.66
N VAL A 84 12.08 -2.99 2.46
CA VAL A 84 13.29 -3.77 2.08
C VAL A 84 14.49 -3.30 2.90
N LEU A 85 14.66 -1.99 3.08
CA LEU A 85 15.77 -1.43 3.86
C LEU A 85 15.69 -1.82 5.34
N SER A 86 14.49 -1.77 5.93
CA SER A 86 14.24 -2.21 7.30
C SER A 86 14.51 -3.71 7.46
N TRP A 87 14.12 -4.53 6.48
CA TRP A 87 14.42 -5.96 6.45
C TRP A 87 15.93 -6.24 6.39
N MET A 88 16.64 -5.54 5.51
CA MET A 88 18.10 -5.65 5.33
C MET A 88 18.87 -5.18 6.57
N TYR A 89 18.51 -4.02 7.12
CA TYR A 89 19.14 -3.46 8.31
C TYR A 89 18.98 -4.38 9.52
N LYS A 90 17.78 -4.95 9.68
CA LYS A 90 17.48 -5.87 10.79
C LYS A 90 18.20 -7.21 10.62
N TYR A 91 18.34 -7.70 9.39
CA TYR A 91 19.13 -8.89 9.05
C TYR A 91 20.63 -8.69 9.37
N LEU A 92 21.22 -7.56 8.96
CA LEU A 92 22.62 -7.22 9.25
C LEU A 92 22.87 -7.02 10.75
N THR A 93 21.87 -6.53 11.48
CA THR A 93 21.92 -6.37 12.95
C THR A 93 21.67 -7.68 13.71
N GLY A 94 21.57 -8.82 12.99
CA GLY A 94 21.41 -10.15 13.60
C GLY A 94 20.04 -10.40 14.24
N ARG A 95 19.07 -9.50 14.09
CA ARG A 95 17.69 -9.74 14.51
C ARG A 95 16.94 -10.38 13.34
N ARG A 96 16.43 -11.61 13.52
CA ARG A 96 15.51 -12.22 12.53
C ARG A 96 14.36 -11.24 12.22
N PRO A 97 14.20 -10.78 10.96
CA PRO A 97 13.19 -9.80 10.61
C PRO A 97 11.77 -10.41 10.69
N PRO A 98 10.74 -9.65 11.11
CA PRO A 98 9.38 -10.13 11.20
C PRO A 98 8.82 -10.20 9.77
N GLY A 99 8.70 -11.40 9.23
CA GLY A 99 8.30 -11.62 7.83
C GLY A 99 9.06 -12.74 7.13
N SER A 100 10.23 -13.14 7.66
CA SER A 100 10.90 -14.36 7.19
C SER A 100 10.03 -15.59 7.42
N GLU A 101 9.22 -15.63 8.48
CA GLU A 101 8.29 -16.74 8.73
C GLU A 101 7.14 -16.79 7.71
N GLN A 102 6.64 -15.64 7.25
CA GLN A 102 5.63 -15.60 6.19
C GLN A 102 6.22 -16.00 4.84
N LEU A 103 7.45 -15.58 4.56
CA LEU A 103 8.19 -16.01 3.37
C LEU A 103 8.51 -17.50 3.41
N GLU A 104 8.93 -18.04 4.56
CA GLU A 104 9.24 -19.45 4.75
C GLU A 104 7.99 -20.33 4.65
N GLN A 105 6.86 -19.89 5.24
CA GLN A 105 5.57 -20.55 5.08
C GLN A 105 5.08 -20.49 3.64
N ALA A 106 5.25 -19.37 2.95
CA ALA A 106 4.94 -19.25 1.52
C ALA A 106 5.83 -20.18 0.69
N ARG A 107 7.13 -20.26 0.98
CA ARG A 107 8.08 -21.18 0.34
C ARG A 107 7.72 -22.63 0.58
N ALA A 108 7.40 -23.00 1.83
CA ALA A 108 7.02 -24.35 2.20
C ALA A 108 5.73 -24.78 1.50
N ARG A 109 4.73 -23.88 1.44
CA ARG A 109 3.47 -24.12 0.71
C ARG A 109 3.65 -24.18 -0.80
N LEU A 110 4.58 -23.41 -1.35
CA LEU A 110 4.89 -23.43 -2.78
C LEU A 110 5.68 -24.69 -3.16
N ALA A 111 6.62 -25.12 -2.30
CA ALA A 111 7.39 -26.34 -2.48
C ALA A 111 6.52 -27.60 -2.39
N SER A 112 5.56 -27.65 -1.46
CA SER A 112 4.62 -28.77 -1.36
C SER A 112 3.76 -28.86 -2.62
N LYS A 113 3.15 -27.75 -3.06
CA LYS A 113 2.35 -27.73 -4.28
C LYS A 113 3.16 -28.07 -5.53
N ALA A 114 4.41 -27.60 -5.64
CA ALA A 114 5.27 -27.96 -6.75
C ALA A 114 5.54 -29.48 -6.80
N ARG A 115 5.62 -30.13 -5.64
CA ARG A 115 5.82 -31.58 -5.52
C ARG A 115 4.58 -32.35 -5.93
N ASP A 116 3.39 -31.95 -5.47
CA ASP A 116 2.11 -32.56 -5.86
C ASP A 116 1.85 -32.46 -7.38
N ILE A 117 2.18 -31.31 -7.98
CA ILE A 117 2.04 -31.09 -9.42
C ILE A 117 3.04 -31.95 -10.20
N LYS A 118 4.28 -32.07 -9.71
CA LYS A 118 5.29 -32.94 -10.32
C LYS A 118 4.86 -34.41 -10.31
N GLU A 119 4.31 -34.87 -9.19
CA GLU A 119 3.83 -36.25 -9.03
C GLU A 119 2.60 -36.53 -9.90
N SER A 120 1.66 -35.58 -9.97
CA SER A 120 0.49 -35.65 -10.85
C SER A 120 0.87 -35.62 -12.34
N ALA A 121 1.90 -34.84 -12.69
CA ALA A 121 2.43 -34.81 -14.04
C ALA A 121 3.10 -36.14 -14.38
N GLN A 122 3.96 -36.69 -13.50
CA GLN A 122 4.59 -38.00 -13.71
C GLN A 122 3.58 -39.11 -13.90
N HIS A 123 2.54 -39.19 -13.07
CA HIS A 123 1.48 -40.18 -13.22
C HIS A 123 0.79 -40.13 -14.59
N ARG A 124 0.57 -38.93 -15.16
CA ARG A 124 -0.02 -38.77 -16.49
C ARG A 124 0.94 -39.18 -17.61
N ILE A 125 2.23 -38.94 -17.42
CA ILE A 125 3.27 -39.30 -18.40
C ILE A 125 3.43 -40.83 -18.43
N ASP A 126 3.44 -41.50 -17.27
CA ASP A 126 3.50 -42.96 -17.16
C ASP A 126 2.24 -43.65 -17.71
N GLN A 127 1.06 -43.03 -17.55
CA GLN A 127 -0.18 -43.53 -18.16
C GLN A 127 -0.20 -43.41 -19.69
N ALA A 128 0.42 -42.35 -20.23
CA ALA A 128 0.54 -42.15 -21.67
C ALA A 128 1.60 -43.04 -22.33
N GLN A 129 2.61 -43.51 -21.57
CA GLN A 129 3.62 -44.45 -22.07
C GLN A 129 3.21 -45.93 -21.96
N SER A 130 2.14 -46.24 -21.24
CA SER A 130 1.61 -47.62 -21.05
C SER A 130 0.41 -47.94 -21.95
N SER A 131 0.05 -47.04 -22.87
CA SER A 131 -0.95 -47.22 -23.94
C SER A 131 -0.27 -47.28 -25.30
#